data_AF-A0A259DDE6-F1
#
_entry.id   AF-A0A259DDE6-F1
#
_cell.length_a   1.000
_cell.length_b   1.000
_cell.length_c   1.000
_cell.angle_alpha   90.00
_cell.angle_beta   90.00
_cell.angle_gamma   90.00
#
_symmetry.space_group_name_H-M   'P 1'
#
loop_
_entity.id
_entity.type
_entity.pdbx_description
1 polymer ?
#
loop_
_entity_poly.entity_id
_entity_poly.type
_entity_poly.pdbx_seq_one_letter_code
_entity_poly.pdbx_strand_id
1 'polypeptide(L)'
;MRGATFGAAFAALFLVPEITLAEDLAAIGDLDLLAKTREAVGAQDADAALMLLTEMQRRGVGLFAGQGATACKDAVELPTGITDWKFHAVARQAYIRTAMSRQIEAKSCGCMFEGFSFDDFINGAMGKPAAALTDADRPALEAIRDQDRRDIEGRYRE
;
A
#
# COMPACT_ATOMS: atom_id res chain seq x y z
N MET A 1 -19.70 13.81 -61.34
CA MET A 1 -18.70 12.78 -60.98
C MET A 1 -18.01 13.22 -59.69
N ARG A 2 -18.21 12.46 -58.61
CA ARG A 2 -17.63 12.69 -57.28
C ARG A 2 -16.16 12.25 -57.31
N GLY A 3 -15.28 13.06 -56.74
CA GLY A 3 -13.87 12.71 -56.52
C GLY A 3 -13.36 13.40 -55.26
N ALA A 4 -13.78 12.90 -54.09
CA ALA A 4 -13.18 13.26 -52.81
C ALA A 4 -12.21 12.12 -52.45
N THR A 5 -10.91 12.34 -52.69
CA THR A 5 -9.85 11.46 -52.20
C THR A 5 -9.70 11.69 -50.70
N PHE A 6 -10.21 10.75 -49.90
CA PHE A 6 -9.99 10.68 -48.47
C PHE A 6 -8.50 10.41 -48.20
N GLY A 7 -7.86 11.31 -47.44
CA GLY A 7 -6.50 11.13 -46.93
C GLY A 7 -6.43 9.94 -45.98
N ALA A 8 -5.44 9.08 -46.19
CA ALA A 8 -5.20 7.88 -45.40
C ALA A 8 -4.89 8.23 -43.94
N ALA A 9 -5.69 7.71 -43.01
CA ALA A 9 -5.36 7.70 -41.60
C ALA A 9 -4.30 6.63 -41.33
N PHE A 10 -3.12 7.05 -40.91
CA PHE A 10 -2.05 6.16 -40.46
C PHE A 10 -2.43 5.62 -39.07
N ALA A 11 -2.94 4.38 -39.02
CA ALA A 11 -3.06 3.65 -37.77
C ALA A 11 -1.66 3.11 -37.41
N ALA A 12 -1.05 3.68 -36.37
CA ALA A 12 0.17 3.12 -35.78
C ALA A 12 -0.20 1.81 -35.07
N LEU A 13 -0.03 0.68 -35.77
CA LEU A 13 0.03 -0.64 -35.14
C LEU A 13 1.28 -0.66 -34.25
N PHE A 14 1.10 -0.48 -32.94
CA PHE A 14 2.10 -0.88 -31.97
C PHE A 14 2.10 -2.41 -31.93
N LEU A 15 3.03 -3.01 -32.67
CA LEU A 15 3.38 -4.42 -32.55
C LEU A 15 4.01 -4.64 -31.18
N VAL A 16 3.19 -4.93 -30.17
CA VAL A 16 3.67 -5.59 -28.97
C VAL A 16 3.99 -7.03 -29.39
N PRO A 17 5.22 -7.53 -29.21
CA PRO A 17 5.52 -8.93 -29.54
C PRO A 17 4.61 -9.83 -28.71
N GLU A 18 3.83 -10.67 -29.37
CA GLU A 18 2.93 -11.61 -28.70
C GLU A 18 3.78 -12.61 -27.89
N ILE A 19 3.65 -12.56 -26.57
CA ILE A 19 4.27 -13.51 -25.64
C ILE A 19 3.56 -14.85 -25.87
N THR A 20 4.14 -15.67 -26.73
CA THR A 20 3.58 -16.95 -27.14
C THR A 20 4.49 -18.05 -26.61
N LEU A 21 4.07 -18.67 -25.49
CA LEU A 21 4.61 -19.87 -24.80
C LEU A 21 5.18 -19.63 -23.40
N ALA A 22 4.98 -20.64 -22.55
CA ALA A 22 5.55 -20.74 -21.19
C ALA A 22 7.09 -20.68 -21.16
N GLU A 23 7.74 -21.04 -22.27
CA GLU A 23 9.21 -20.99 -22.43
C GLU A 23 9.74 -19.55 -22.53
N ASP A 24 8.98 -18.65 -23.15
CA ASP A 24 9.33 -17.23 -23.28
C ASP A 24 9.20 -16.51 -21.93
N LEU A 25 8.13 -16.79 -21.19
CA LEU A 25 7.92 -16.28 -19.83
C LEU A 25 9.00 -16.74 -18.86
N ALA A 26 9.49 -17.98 -18.96
CA ALA A 26 10.57 -18.49 -18.11
C ALA A 26 11.90 -17.74 -18.32
N ALA A 27 12.14 -17.21 -19.51
CA ALA A 27 13.38 -16.53 -19.89
C ALA A 27 13.42 -15.05 -19.51
N ILE A 28 12.28 -14.41 -19.25
CA ILE A 28 12.26 -12.99 -18.86
C ILE A 28 12.74 -12.81 -17.41
N GLY A 29 13.49 -11.73 -17.13
CA GLY A 29 13.93 -11.37 -15.78
C GLY A 29 12.79 -10.80 -14.93
N ASP A 30 12.91 -10.86 -13.59
CA ASP A 30 11.82 -10.46 -12.68
C ASP A 30 11.44 -8.97 -12.77
N LEU A 31 12.41 -8.09 -13.02
CA LEU A 31 12.15 -6.66 -13.23
C LEU A 31 11.38 -6.41 -14.54
N ASP A 32 11.72 -7.14 -15.61
CA ASP A 32 11.03 -7.04 -16.90
C ASP A 32 9.65 -7.68 -16.85
N LEU A 33 9.49 -8.78 -16.09
CA LEU A 33 8.19 -9.38 -15.78
C LEU A 33 7.28 -8.36 -15.08
N LEU A 34 7.77 -7.65 -14.06
CA LEU A 34 7.03 -6.57 -13.39
C LEU A 34 6.65 -5.43 -14.34
N ALA A 35 7.58 -5.01 -15.20
CA ALA A 35 7.35 -3.92 -16.15
C ALA A 35 6.29 -4.29 -17.21
N LYS A 36 6.42 -5.48 -17.81
CA LYS A 36 5.45 -6.00 -18.80
C LYS A 36 4.07 -6.22 -18.18
N THR A 37 3.98 -6.69 -16.93
CA THR A 37 2.70 -6.79 -16.22
C THR A 37 2.04 -5.42 -16.07
N ARG A 38 2.80 -4.38 -15.71
CA ARG A 38 2.25 -3.01 -15.59
C ARG A 38 1.75 -2.49 -16.94
N GLU A 39 2.48 -2.78 -18.02
CA GLU A 39 2.08 -2.41 -19.38
C GLU A 39 0.78 -3.11 -19.80
N ALA A 40 0.68 -4.43 -19.62
CA ALA A 40 -0.52 -5.21 -19.94
C ALA A 40 -1.75 -4.75 -19.14
N VAL A 41 -1.60 -4.49 -17.83
CA VAL A 41 -2.66 -3.93 -16.98
C VAL A 41 -3.07 -2.54 -17.45
N GLY A 42 -2.11 -1.68 -17.79
CA GLY A 42 -2.38 -0.32 -18.30
C GLY A 42 -3.09 -0.32 -19.66
N ALA A 43 -2.76 -1.28 -20.52
CA ALA A 43 -3.41 -1.49 -21.82
C ALA A 43 -4.77 -2.20 -21.72
N GLN A 44 -5.17 -2.63 -20.52
CA GLN A 44 -6.37 -3.47 -20.29
C GLN A 44 -6.36 -4.78 -21.08
N ASP A 45 -5.17 -5.32 -21.35
CA ASP A 45 -4.99 -6.62 -21.98
C ASP A 45 -5.14 -7.73 -20.91
N ALA A 46 -6.36 -8.25 -20.79
CA ALA A 46 -6.71 -9.22 -19.76
C ALA A 46 -5.92 -10.54 -19.89
N ASP A 47 -5.66 -10.99 -21.12
CA ASP A 47 -5.00 -12.27 -21.38
C ASP A 47 -3.50 -12.17 -21.07
N ALA A 48 -2.84 -11.11 -21.56
CA ALA A 48 -1.45 -10.86 -21.23
C ALA A 48 -1.27 -10.60 -19.73
N ALA A 49 -2.15 -9.82 -19.11
CA ALA A 49 -2.10 -9.55 -17.67
C ALA A 49 -2.25 -10.84 -16.85
N LEU A 50 -3.19 -11.72 -17.21
CA LEU A 50 -3.40 -12.98 -16.51
C LEU A 50 -2.17 -13.89 -16.60
N MET A 51 -1.56 -14.03 -17.79
CA MET A 51 -0.36 -14.85 -17.96
C MET A 51 0.81 -14.32 -17.15
N LEU A 52 1.07 -13.01 -17.23
CA LEU A 52 2.20 -12.38 -16.54
C LEU A 52 2.02 -12.39 -15.02
N LEU A 53 0.81 -12.13 -14.51
CA LEU A 53 0.50 -12.22 -13.08
C LEU A 53 0.63 -13.65 -12.56
N THR A 54 0.24 -14.65 -13.37
CA THR A 54 0.42 -16.07 -13.03
C THR A 54 1.89 -16.42 -12.88
N GLU A 55 2.74 -15.94 -13.79
CA GLU A 55 4.19 -16.17 -13.71
C GLU A 55 4.82 -15.42 -12.52
N MET A 56 4.37 -14.19 -12.24
CA MET A 56 4.77 -13.46 -11.04
C MET A 56 4.41 -14.20 -9.75
N GLN A 57 3.23 -14.82 -9.70
CA GLN A 57 2.80 -15.64 -8.57
C GLN A 57 3.66 -16.90 -8.45
N ARG A 58 3.94 -17.59 -9.57
CA ARG A 58 4.78 -18.80 -9.59
C ARG A 58 6.19 -18.54 -9.04
N ARG A 59 6.77 -17.39 -9.38
CA ARG A 59 8.12 -16.99 -8.93
C ARG A 59 8.14 -16.34 -7.56
N GLY A 60 6.99 -15.96 -7.01
CA GLY A 60 6.95 -15.12 -5.83
C GLY A 60 7.65 -13.79 -6.07
N VAL A 61 7.35 -13.12 -7.19
CA VAL A 61 7.87 -11.78 -7.54
C VAL A 61 6.73 -10.77 -7.71
N GLY A 62 5.61 -11.03 -7.02
CA GLY A 62 4.48 -10.12 -6.91
C GLY A 62 4.86 -8.78 -6.28
N LEU A 63 3.90 -7.85 -6.30
CA LEU A 63 4.03 -6.47 -5.77
C LEU A 63 4.63 -6.38 -4.35
N PHE A 64 4.59 -7.48 -3.58
CA PHE A 64 5.05 -7.58 -2.18
C PHE A 64 6.18 -8.59 -1.94
N ALA A 65 6.70 -9.23 -2.98
CA ALA A 65 7.48 -10.46 -2.80
C ALA A 65 9.01 -10.28 -2.82
N GLY A 66 9.50 -9.06 -3.06
CA GLY A 66 10.93 -8.77 -3.27
C GLY A 66 11.61 -7.86 -2.26
N GLN A 67 10.93 -7.32 -1.25
CA GLN A 67 11.63 -6.59 -0.19
C GLN A 67 11.91 -7.59 0.92
N GLY A 68 13.19 -7.92 1.14
CA GLY A 68 13.61 -8.75 2.26
C GLY A 68 12.94 -8.22 3.52
N ALA A 69 11.87 -8.89 3.94
CA ALA A 69 11.01 -8.38 4.98
C ALA A 69 11.75 -8.56 6.30
N THR A 70 12.65 -7.64 6.62
CA THR A 70 12.89 -7.32 8.02
C THR A 70 11.52 -7.09 8.61
N ALA A 71 11.11 -7.98 9.51
CA ALA A 71 9.79 -7.93 10.11
C ALA A 71 9.54 -6.49 10.57
N CYS A 72 8.55 -5.82 9.97
CA CYS A 72 8.14 -4.49 10.37
C CYS A 72 7.40 -4.63 11.70
N LYS A 73 8.18 -4.80 12.77
CA LYS A 73 7.67 -5.00 14.13
C LYS A 73 7.21 -3.67 14.65
N ASP A 74 5.98 -3.64 15.15
CA ASP A 74 5.53 -2.54 15.96
C ASP A 74 6.17 -2.64 17.35
N ALA A 75 6.84 -1.57 17.77
CA ALA A 75 7.35 -1.42 19.13
C ALA A 75 6.48 -0.37 19.84
N VAL A 76 5.50 -0.83 20.61
CA VAL A 76 4.71 0.02 21.50
C VAL A 76 5.25 -0.16 22.91
N GLU A 77 5.77 0.92 23.47
CA GLU A 77 6.27 0.96 24.85
C GLU A 77 5.32 1.82 25.68
N LEU A 78 4.57 1.18 26.58
CA LEU A 78 3.68 1.88 27.51
C LEU A 78 4.37 2.08 28.86
N PRO A 79 4.06 3.18 29.56
CA PRO A 79 4.52 3.37 30.93
C PRO A 79 3.91 2.31 31.86
N THR A 80 4.66 1.92 32.88
CA THR A 80 4.27 0.88 33.87
C THR A 80 3.01 1.25 34.67
N GLY A 81 2.59 2.51 34.65
CA GLY A 81 1.42 3.03 35.37
C GLY A 81 0.08 2.83 34.66
N ILE A 82 0.05 2.27 33.45
CA ILE A 82 -1.20 1.94 32.74
C ILE A 82 -1.79 0.66 33.33
N THR A 83 -2.99 0.77 33.92
CA THR A 83 -3.64 -0.35 34.60
C THR A 83 -4.72 -1.02 33.77
N ASP A 84 -5.25 -0.32 32.76
CA ASP A 84 -6.26 -0.87 31.87
C ASP A 84 -5.65 -1.66 30.72
N TRP A 85 -5.95 -2.96 30.65
CA TRP A 85 -5.51 -3.83 29.55
C TRP A 85 -6.01 -3.37 28.17
N LYS A 86 -7.19 -2.73 28.11
CA LYS A 86 -7.73 -2.19 26.85
C LYS A 86 -6.90 -1.03 26.34
N PHE A 87 -6.27 -0.26 27.22
CA PHE A 87 -5.41 0.84 26.85
C PHE A 87 -4.34 0.38 25.86
N HIS A 88 -3.69 -0.75 26.13
CA HIS A 88 -2.64 -1.26 25.26
C HIS A 88 -3.16 -1.61 23.86
N ALA A 89 -4.33 -2.26 23.78
CA ALA A 89 -4.95 -2.57 22.50
C ALA A 89 -5.30 -1.30 21.71
N VAL A 90 -5.88 -0.30 22.39
CA VAL A 90 -6.27 0.98 21.78
C VAL A 90 -5.03 1.76 21.32
N ALA A 91 -4.02 1.91 22.17
CA ALA A 91 -2.79 2.63 21.87
C ALA A 91 -2.09 2.05 20.64
N ARG A 92 -1.96 0.72 20.59
CA ARG A 92 -1.38 0.00 19.45
C ARG A 92 -2.18 0.25 18.16
N GLN A 93 -3.51 0.16 18.22
CA GLN A 93 -4.34 0.37 17.03
C GLN A 93 -4.29 1.81 16.54
N ALA A 94 -4.36 2.80 17.44
CA ALA A 94 -4.22 4.20 17.09
C ALA A 94 -2.87 4.48 16.41
N TYR A 95 -1.78 3.95 16.99
CA TYR A 95 -0.44 4.08 16.42
C TYR A 95 -0.33 3.48 15.02
N ILE A 96 -0.80 2.23 14.83
CA ILE A 96 -0.78 1.56 13.53
C ILE A 96 -1.59 2.33 12.48
N ARG A 97 -2.77 2.84 12.85
CA ARG A 97 -3.62 3.63 11.93
C ARG A 97 -2.89 4.89 11.47
N THR A 98 -2.30 5.64 12.41
CA THR A 98 -1.52 6.83 12.07
C THR A 98 -0.30 6.50 11.22
N ALA A 99 0.44 5.43 11.54
CA ALA A 99 1.59 4.98 10.75
C ALA A 99 1.18 4.61 9.32
N MET A 100 0.05 3.92 9.16
CA MET A 100 -0.51 3.56 7.85
C MET A 100 -0.91 4.79 7.04
N SER A 101 -1.62 5.76 7.64
CA SER A 101 -2.01 6.99 6.95
C SER A 101 -0.79 7.79 6.47
N ARG A 102 0.29 7.85 7.26
CA ARG A 102 1.57 8.45 6.85
C ARG A 102 2.17 7.77 5.60
N GLN A 103 2.16 6.44 5.55
CA GLN A 103 2.69 5.71 4.40
C GLN A 103 1.85 5.88 3.15
N ILE A 104 0.51 5.94 3.30
CA ILE A 104 -0.42 6.21 2.20
C ILE A 104 -0.14 7.61 1.62
N GLU A 105 -0.01 8.63 2.47
CA GLU A 105 0.31 10.00 2.05
C GLU A 105 1.68 10.07 1.37
N ALA A 106 2.68 9.36 1.91
CA ALA A 106 4.02 9.24 1.33
C ALA A 106 4.07 8.33 0.08
N LYS A 107 2.98 7.65 -0.28
CA LYS A 107 2.90 6.64 -1.36
C LYS A 107 3.99 5.57 -1.26
N SER A 108 4.29 5.14 -0.04
CA SER A 108 5.37 4.20 0.26
C SER A 108 4.81 2.85 0.73
N CYS A 109 5.52 1.78 0.36
CA CYS A 109 5.25 0.41 0.81
C CYS A 109 6.33 -0.10 1.78
N GLY A 110 7.23 0.77 2.25
CA GLY A 110 8.27 0.44 3.23
C GLY A 110 7.70 0.18 4.63
N CYS A 111 8.57 -0.08 5.62
CA CYS A 111 8.11 -0.32 6.98
C CYS A 111 7.47 0.95 7.55
N MET A 112 6.21 0.85 7.97
CA MET A 112 5.43 2.01 8.44
C MET A 112 5.97 2.67 9.73
N PHE A 113 6.85 1.99 10.46
CA PHE A 113 7.49 2.48 11.67
C PHE A 113 8.92 3.01 11.44
N GLU A 114 9.43 2.92 10.21
CA GLU A 114 10.75 3.46 9.90
C GLU A 114 10.75 4.99 10.07
N GLY A 115 11.61 5.50 10.96
CA GLY A 115 11.65 6.93 11.30
C GLY A 115 10.39 7.45 11.98
N PHE A 116 9.54 6.57 12.53
CA PHE A 116 8.34 6.93 13.26
C PHE A 116 8.17 6.00 14.46
N SER A 117 8.47 6.50 15.64
CA SER A 117 8.36 5.77 16.90
C SER A 117 6.99 5.96 17.57
N PHE A 118 6.71 5.15 18.58
CA PHE A 118 5.52 5.34 19.41
C PHE A 118 5.57 6.68 20.17
N ASP A 119 6.75 7.14 20.58
CA ASP A 119 6.89 8.46 21.23
C ASP A 119 6.62 9.60 20.24
N ASP A 120 7.09 9.50 18.99
CA ASP A 120 6.77 10.47 17.93
C ASP A 120 5.26 10.56 17.70
N PHE A 121 4.58 9.40 17.72
CA PHE A 121 3.13 9.34 17.63
C PHE A 121 2.44 10.07 18.78
N ILE A 122 2.79 9.77 20.03
CA ILE A 122 2.13 10.40 21.19
C ILE A 122 2.44 11.89 21.27
N ASN A 123 3.70 12.29 21.01
CA ASN A 123 4.07 13.70 20.95
C ASN A 123 3.28 14.43 19.86
N GLY A 124 3.19 13.85 18.65
CA GLY A 124 2.45 14.47 17.54
C GLY A 124 0.95 14.54 17.76
N ALA A 125 0.35 13.49 18.34
CA ALA A 125 -1.10 13.40 18.51
C ALA A 125 -1.62 14.08 19.80
N MET A 126 -0.80 14.13 20.85
CA MET A 126 -1.23 14.56 22.19
C MET A 126 -0.32 15.64 22.82
N GLY A 127 0.77 16.02 22.15
CA GLY A 127 1.66 17.09 22.62
C GLY A 127 2.47 16.73 23.88
N LYS A 128 2.68 15.45 24.14
CA LYS A 128 3.37 14.95 25.34
C LYS A 128 4.13 13.65 25.07
N PRO A 129 5.16 13.32 25.87
CA PRO A 129 5.88 12.06 25.70
C PRO A 129 5.01 10.85 26.07
N ALA A 130 5.29 9.71 25.44
CA ALA A 130 4.61 8.44 25.72
C ALA A 130 4.73 8.01 27.19
N ALA A 131 5.86 8.33 27.84
CA ALA A 131 6.09 8.07 29.26
C ALA A 131 5.13 8.85 30.20
N ALA A 132 4.50 9.92 29.71
CA ALA A 132 3.52 10.71 30.46
C ALA A 132 2.07 10.27 30.21
N LEU A 133 1.85 9.13 29.55
CA LEU A 133 0.53 8.53 29.41
C LEU A 133 -0.01 8.02 30.74
N THR A 134 -1.30 8.20 30.93
CA THR A 134 -2.09 7.77 32.07
C THR A 134 -3.38 7.12 31.56
N ASP A 135 -4.09 6.37 32.40
CA ASP A 135 -5.37 5.77 31.99
C ASP A 135 -6.41 6.81 31.52
N ALA A 136 -6.29 8.08 31.94
CA ALA A 136 -7.15 9.18 31.51
C ALA A 136 -6.98 9.53 30.01
N ASP A 137 -5.90 9.10 29.38
CA ASP A 137 -5.60 9.37 27.96
C ASP A 137 -6.29 8.39 27.00
N ARG A 138 -6.84 7.29 27.51
CA ARG A 138 -7.50 6.26 26.71
C ARG A 138 -8.54 6.84 25.73
N PRO A 139 -9.45 7.74 26.14
CA PRO A 139 -10.47 8.27 25.23
C PRO A 139 -9.87 9.05 24.05
N ALA A 140 -8.73 9.72 24.23
CA ALA A 140 -8.06 10.42 23.14
C ALA A 140 -7.50 9.43 22.11
N LEU A 141 -6.88 8.34 22.57
CA LEU A 141 -6.39 7.28 21.69
C LEU A 141 -7.54 6.53 20.99
N GLU A 142 -8.68 6.34 21.67
CA GLU A 142 -9.90 5.80 21.05
C GLU A 142 -10.43 6.72 19.96
N ALA A 143 -10.44 8.04 20.20
CA ALA A 143 -10.84 9.01 19.20
C ALA A 143 -9.93 8.94 17.97
N ILE A 144 -8.61 8.88 18.14
CA ILE A 144 -7.65 8.74 17.03
C ILE A 144 -7.88 7.44 16.26
N ARG A 145 -8.01 6.30 16.96
CA ARG A 145 -8.29 5.00 16.35
C ARG A 145 -9.52 5.03 15.45
N ASP A 146 -10.57 5.71 15.91
CA ASP A 146 -11.87 5.74 15.25
C ASP A 146 -12.01 6.83 14.18
N GLN A 147 -11.01 7.71 14.03
CA GLN A 147 -11.07 8.86 13.13
C GLN A 147 -11.25 8.44 11.67
N ASP A 148 -10.40 7.53 11.18
CA ASP A 148 -10.51 7.01 9.80
C ASP A 148 -11.91 6.45 9.50
N ARG A 149 -12.48 5.68 10.43
CA ARG A 149 -13.83 5.14 10.29
C ARG A 149 -14.84 6.28 10.15
N ARG A 150 -14.80 7.28 11.03
CA ARG A 150 -15.73 8.43 10.97
C ARG A 150 -15.59 9.21 9.66
N ASP A 151 -14.36 9.40 9.18
CA ASP A 151 -14.10 10.13 7.94
C ASP A 151 -14.57 9.36 6.70
N ILE A 152 -14.49 8.02 6.72
CA ILE A 152 -15.03 7.17 5.66
C ILE A 152 -16.56 7.16 5.74
N GLU A 153 -17.14 6.89 6.91
CA GLU A 153 -18.59 6.90 7.09
C GLU A 153 -19.19 8.25 6.67
N GLY A 154 -18.54 9.36 7.01
CA GLY A 154 -18.95 10.70 6.58
C GLY A 154 -18.98 10.87 5.06
N ARG A 155 -18.02 10.29 4.34
CA ARG A 155 -17.94 10.37 2.87
C ARG A 155 -19.02 9.57 2.13
N TYR A 156 -19.57 8.52 2.75
CA TYR A 156 -20.52 7.60 2.11
C TYR A 156 -21.94 7.65 2.71
N ARG A 157 -22.19 8.54 3.67
CA ARG A 157 -23.51 8.71 4.30
C ARG A 157 -24.40 9.73 3.57
N GLU A 158 -23.82 10.55 2.69
CA GLU A 158 -24.55 11.47 1.79
C GLU A 158 -24.86 10.80 0.45
#